data_AF-A0A951LB67-F1
#
_entry.id   AF-A0A951LB67-F1
#
_cell.length_a   1.000
_cell.length_b   1.000
_cell.length_c   1.000
_cell.angle_alpha   90.00
_cell.angle_beta   90.00
_cell.angle_gamma   90.00
#
_symmetry.space_group_name_H-M   'P 1'
#
loop_
_entity.id
_entity.type
_entity.pdbx_description
1 polymer ?
#
loop_
_entity_poly.entity_id
_entity_poly.type
_entity_poly.pdbx_seq_one_letter_code
_entity_poly.pdbx_strand_id
1 'polypeptide(L)'
;MRFVAAQLLRTAGSGTPWWIWMTVFAPLAAGFALVGVSWLRDGSGTSRSDRLGPPNWNFAASFASTLTVFGSLLGTILSANVLPNGTLVPASTYTGLNLMFGVIVIVGPLIYTATQTTVQVHRGSPVAEPQYQGTVWGFLVATALTLWAVIGELITIGLVLNEIRRGGSLPAVALGVMATLLAISAVSLLILADRRIAAILDSHQAQSRTKHTRQLALYAQYQSLGMPAEALPATEEINPSRPSWPLL
;
A
#
# COMPACT_ATOMS: atom_id res chain seq x y z
N MET A 1 -25.85 -13.56 -28.70
CA MET A 1 -24.55 -12.93 -28.30
C MET A 1 -24.21 -11.64 -29.05
N ARG A 2 -24.51 -11.48 -30.35
CA ARG A 2 -24.21 -10.22 -31.09
C ARG A 2 -24.97 -8.97 -30.61
N PHE A 3 -26.13 -9.13 -29.97
CA PHE A 3 -26.91 -8.01 -29.43
C PHE A 3 -26.30 -7.37 -28.18
N VAL A 4 -25.62 -8.15 -27.33
CA VAL A 4 -25.01 -7.66 -26.08
C VAL A 4 -23.74 -6.85 -26.36
N ALA A 5 -22.94 -7.26 -27.34
CA ALA A 5 -21.73 -6.53 -27.73
C ALA A 5 -22.04 -5.15 -28.36
N ALA A 6 -23.12 -5.04 -29.14
CA ALA A 6 -23.55 -3.77 -29.73
C ALA A 6 -24.12 -2.79 -28.69
N GLN A 7 -24.69 -3.31 -27.60
CA GLN A 7 -25.26 -2.50 -26.51
C GLN A 7 -24.17 -1.98 -25.56
N LEU A 8 -23.11 -2.77 -25.31
CA LEU A 8 -21.92 -2.35 -24.53
C LEU A 8 -21.07 -1.30 -25.25
N LEU A 9 -21.03 -1.32 -26.58
CA LEU A 9 -20.29 -0.31 -27.37
C LEU A 9 -21.08 1.00 -27.54
N ARG A 10 -22.42 0.99 -27.44
CA ARG A 10 -23.23 2.23 -27.47
C ARG A 10 -23.28 2.98 -26.14
N THR A 11 -23.12 2.30 -25.01
CA THR A 11 -23.02 2.97 -23.69
C THR A 11 -21.63 3.55 -23.42
N ALA A 12 -20.62 3.18 -24.22
CA ALA A 12 -19.26 3.70 -24.12
C ALA A 12 -19.07 5.11 -24.74
N GLY A 13 -20.08 5.64 -25.44
CA GLY A 13 -20.04 6.98 -26.03
C GLY A 13 -20.63 8.04 -25.09
N SER A 14 -19.76 8.85 -24.48
CA SER A 14 -19.99 10.24 -24.02
C SER A 14 -20.98 10.55 -22.87
N GLY A 15 -20.95 9.79 -21.76
CA GLY A 15 -21.78 10.11 -20.58
C GLY A 15 -21.05 10.35 -19.26
N THR A 16 -19.88 9.75 -19.05
CA THR A 16 -19.19 9.78 -17.75
C THR A 16 -18.57 11.16 -17.52
N PRO A 17 -18.99 11.91 -16.48
CA PRO A 17 -18.36 13.18 -16.16
C PRO A 17 -16.85 13.06 -16.01
N TRP A 18 -16.11 13.99 -16.60
CA TRP A 18 -14.64 14.01 -16.57
C TRP A 18 -14.06 13.96 -15.15
N TRP A 19 -14.78 14.48 -14.16
CA TRP A 19 -14.37 14.45 -12.75
C TRP A 19 -14.30 13.03 -12.18
N ILE A 20 -15.04 12.05 -12.72
CA ILE A 20 -14.94 10.64 -12.30
C ILE A 20 -13.58 10.06 -12.71
N TRP A 21 -13.06 10.46 -13.86
CA TRP A 21 -11.70 10.07 -14.24
C TRP A 21 -10.66 10.69 -13.30
N MET A 22 -10.89 11.91 -12.83
CA MET A 22 -10.01 12.50 -11.81
C MET A 22 -10.07 11.74 -10.49
N THR A 23 -11.24 11.26 -10.05
CA THR A 23 -11.34 10.55 -8.76
C THR A 23 -10.64 9.21 -8.80
N VAL A 24 -10.54 8.58 -9.98
CA VAL A 24 -9.77 7.36 -10.16
C VAL A 24 -8.28 7.66 -10.34
N PHE A 25 -7.91 8.54 -11.26
CA PHE A 25 -6.52 8.70 -11.68
C PHE A 25 -5.72 9.74 -10.90
N ALA A 26 -6.34 10.77 -10.32
CA ALA A 26 -5.60 11.74 -9.52
C ALA A 26 -5.04 11.13 -8.23
N PRO A 27 -5.79 10.28 -7.49
CA PRO A 27 -5.23 9.53 -6.35
C PRO A 27 -4.10 8.58 -6.73
N LEU A 28 -4.19 7.96 -7.92
CA LEU A 28 -3.13 7.11 -8.44
C LEU A 28 -1.85 7.93 -8.66
N ALA A 29 -1.97 9.03 -9.39
CA ALA A 29 -0.88 9.94 -9.65
C ALA A 29 -0.28 10.49 -8.35
N ALA A 30 -1.12 10.85 -7.37
CA ALA A 30 -0.68 11.33 -6.06
C ALA A 30 0.09 10.26 -5.28
N GLY A 31 -0.37 9.01 -5.26
CA GLY A 31 0.33 7.90 -4.61
C GLY A 31 1.71 7.65 -5.23
N PHE A 32 1.80 7.60 -6.55
CA PHE A 32 3.08 7.47 -7.26
C PHE A 32 3.99 8.69 -7.10
N ALA A 33 3.42 9.89 -7.12
CA ALA A 33 4.19 11.12 -6.90
C ALA A 33 4.77 11.18 -5.50
N LEU A 34 4.00 10.83 -4.46
CA LEU A 34 4.49 10.79 -3.08
C LEU A 34 5.64 9.81 -2.93
N VAL A 35 5.48 8.59 -3.45
CA VAL A 35 6.52 7.55 -3.47
C VAL A 35 7.76 8.00 -4.26
N GLY A 36 7.55 8.67 -5.40
CA GLY A 36 8.62 9.22 -6.22
C GLY A 36 9.37 10.36 -5.53
N VAL A 37 8.67 11.27 -4.85
CA VAL A 37 9.26 12.37 -4.08
C VAL A 37 10.02 11.82 -2.88
N SER A 38 9.47 10.88 -2.12
CA SER A 38 10.18 10.25 -1.00
C SER A 38 11.47 9.58 -1.48
N TRP A 39 11.43 8.91 -2.64
CA TRP A 39 12.59 8.30 -3.25
C TRP A 39 13.67 9.33 -3.68
N LEU A 40 13.26 10.41 -4.34
CA LEU A 40 14.19 11.45 -4.81
C LEU A 40 14.83 12.21 -3.65
N ARG A 41 14.09 12.43 -2.55
CA ARG A 41 14.59 13.09 -1.34
C ARG A 41 15.63 12.26 -0.60
N ASP A 42 15.50 10.94 -0.68
CA ASP A 42 16.38 10.03 0.04
C ASP A 42 17.83 10.15 -0.48
N GLY A 43 18.04 10.44 -1.77
CA GLY A 43 19.39 10.64 -2.35
C GLY A 43 20.32 9.44 -2.13
N SER A 44 19.74 8.28 -1.80
CA SER A 44 20.31 7.43 -0.77
C SER A 44 21.23 6.33 -1.36
N GLY A 45 21.30 6.21 -2.68
CA GLY A 45 22.14 5.20 -3.34
C GLY A 45 21.61 3.78 -3.22
N THR A 46 20.42 3.57 -2.66
CA THR A 46 19.72 2.28 -2.75
C THR A 46 19.35 1.99 -4.20
N SER A 47 19.68 0.80 -4.66
CA SER A 47 19.24 0.32 -5.96
C SER A 47 17.78 -0.12 -5.89
N ARG A 48 17.03 0.06 -6.98
CA ARG A 48 15.64 -0.42 -7.10
C ARG A 48 15.53 -1.94 -6.90
N SER A 49 16.59 -2.66 -7.24
CA SER A 49 16.69 -4.12 -7.14
C SER A 49 17.18 -4.59 -5.77
N ASP A 50 17.46 -3.68 -4.83
CA ASP A 50 17.88 -4.08 -3.49
C ASP A 50 16.77 -4.88 -2.80
N ARG A 51 17.19 -5.93 -2.11
CA ARG A 51 16.26 -6.82 -1.41
C ARG A 51 15.80 -6.17 -0.11
N LEU A 52 14.51 -6.17 0.17
CA LEU A 52 13.94 -5.76 1.45
C LEU A 52 13.65 -7.02 2.29
N GLY A 53 13.71 -6.88 3.62
CA GLY A 53 13.33 -7.95 4.53
C GLY A 53 11.86 -8.37 4.39
N PRO A 54 11.45 -9.49 5.00
CA PRO A 54 10.07 -9.95 4.90
C PRO A 54 9.10 -8.90 5.47
N PRO A 55 7.95 -8.69 4.84
CA PRO A 55 6.94 -7.78 5.34
C PRO A 55 6.26 -8.40 6.57
N ASN A 56 6.02 -7.62 7.60
CA ASN A 56 5.15 -8.00 8.71
C ASN A 56 3.72 -7.53 8.39
N TRP A 57 3.01 -8.34 7.60
CA TRP A 57 1.61 -8.10 7.25
C TRP A 57 0.69 -8.36 8.44
N ASN A 58 0.67 -7.44 9.40
CA ASN A 58 -0.36 -7.48 10.45
C ASN A 58 -1.52 -6.58 10.06
N PHE A 59 -2.43 -7.10 9.22
CA PHE A 59 -3.63 -6.38 8.76
C PHE A 59 -4.54 -5.93 9.91
N ALA A 60 -4.51 -6.63 11.05
CA ALA A 60 -5.27 -6.23 12.23
C ALA A 60 -4.63 -5.03 12.95
N ALA A 61 -3.32 -4.81 12.78
CA ALA A 61 -2.60 -3.68 13.35
C ALA A 61 -2.52 -2.48 12.38
N SER A 62 -2.66 -2.70 11.07
CA SER A 62 -2.58 -1.64 10.06
C SER A 62 -3.89 -0.85 9.99
N PHE A 63 -3.85 0.37 10.53
CA PHE A 63 -4.94 1.35 10.50
C PHE A 63 -5.50 1.58 9.08
N ALA A 64 -4.62 1.59 8.07
CA ALA A 64 -5.01 1.82 6.68
C ALA A 64 -5.95 0.71 6.14
N SER A 65 -5.66 -0.55 6.43
CA SER A 65 -6.48 -1.69 5.98
C SER A 65 -7.84 -1.71 6.65
N THR A 66 -7.88 -1.44 7.97
CA THR A 66 -9.14 -1.29 8.70
C THR A 66 -9.97 -0.15 8.10
N LEU A 67 -9.37 1.02 7.87
CA LEU A 67 -10.08 2.19 7.35
C LEU A 67 -10.66 1.94 5.95
N THR A 68 -9.93 1.32 5.02
CA THR A 68 -10.47 1.04 3.67
C THR A 68 -11.52 -0.06 3.66
N VAL A 69 -11.36 -1.12 4.47
CA VAL A 69 -12.37 -2.18 4.55
C VAL A 69 -13.66 -1.63 5.17
N PHE A 70 -13.57 -0.92 6.29
CA PHE A 70 -14.75 -0.28 6.90
C PHE A 70 -15.32 0.83 6.01
N GLY A 71 -14.46 1.63 5.37
CA GLY A 71 -14.83 2.69 4.44
C GLY A 71 -15.64 2.13 3.27
N SER A 72 -15.11 1.12 2.58
CA SER A 72 -15.78 0.52 1.42
C SER A 72 -17.11 -0.14 1.80
N LEU A 73 -17.18 -0.80 2.97
CA LEU A 73 -18.41 -1.39 3.48
C LEU A 73 -19.44 -0.30 3.84
N LEU A 74 -19.03 0.72 4.59
CA LEU A 74 -19.89 1.84 4.96
C LEU A 74 -20.37 2.61 3.73
N GLY A 75 -19.46 2.92 2.82
CA GLY A 75 -19.75 3.60 1.57
C GLY A 75 -20.74 2.81 0.72
N THR A 76 -20.61 1.48 0.68
CA THR A 76 -21.58 0.60 -0.01
C THR A 76 -22.96 0.65 0.63
N ILE A 77 -23.04 0.56 1.96
CA ILE A 77 -24.32 0.61 2.70
C ILE A 77 -25.01 1.96 2.54
N LEU A 78 -24.26 3.06 2.67
CA LEU A 78 -24.76 4.41 2.50
C LEU A 78 -25.23 4.65 1.06
N SER A 79 -24.46 4.17 0.07
CA SER A 79 -24.85 4.31 -1.34
C SER A 79 -26.11 3.54 -1.66
N ALA A 80 -26.35 2.38 -1.03
CA ALA A 80 -27.52 1.58 -1.30
C ALA A 80 -28.82 2.15 -0.71
N ASN A 81 -28.76 2.86 0.43
CA ASN A 81 -29.96 3.18 1.22
C ASN A 81 -30.23 4.67 1.44
N VAL A 82 -29.23 5.54 1.31
CA VAL A 82 -29.32 6.94 1.78
C VAL A 82 -29.33 7.94 0.61
N LEU A 83 -28.91 7.53 -0.58
CA LEU A 83 -28.87 8.43 -1.74
C LEU A 83 -30.29 8.74 -2.23
N PRO A 84 -30.66 10.03 -2.34
CA PRO A 84 -31.98 10.41 -2.86
C PRO A 84 -32.11 10.08 -4.34
N ASN A 85 -33.35 9.87 -4.80
CA ASN A 85 -33.65 9.69 -6.22
C ASN A 85 -33.38 11.01 -6.97
N GLY A 86 -32.31 11.06 -7.78
CA GLY A 86 -31.95 12.25 -8.58
C GLY A 86 -30.55 12.81 -8.35
N THR A 87 -29.61 12.00 -7.85
CA THR A 87 -28.19 12.38 -7.74
C THR A 87 -27.56 12.64 -9.11
N LEU A 88 -26.45 13.41 -9.14
CA LEU A 88 -25.73 13.68 -10.39
C LEU A 88 -25.23 12.42 -11.10
N VAL A 89 -25.04 11.35 -10.33
CA VAL A 89 -24.49 10.06 -10.77
C VAL A 89 -25.28 8.96 -10.09
N PRO A 90 -25.54 7.84 -10.76
CA PRO A 90 -26.24 6.71 -10.15
C PRO A 90 -25.52 6.21 -8.89
N ALA A 91 -26.29 5.80 -7.88
CA ALA A 91 -25.77 5.18 -6.66
C ALA A 91 -24.83 3.99 -6.93
N SER A 92 -25.11 3.23 -8.00
CA SER A 92 -24.28 2.12 -8.45
C SER A 92 -22.85 2.53 -8.83
N THR A 93 -22.63 3.78 -9.27
CA THR A 93 -21.30 4.30 -9.57
C THR A 93 -20.47 4.43 -8.30
N TYR A 94 -21.03 4.97 -7.21
CA TYR A 94 -20.34 5.09 -5.93
C TYR A 94 -20.05 3.71 -5.32
N THR A 95 -21.02 2.80 -5.37
CA THR A 95 -20.81 1.40 -4.96
C THR A 95 -19.68 0.75 -5.76
N GLY A 96 -19.65 0.94 -7.08
CA GLY A 96 -18.59 0.42 -7.95
C GLY A 96 -17.21 0.96 -7.58
N LEU A 97 -17.10 2.26 -7.30
CA LEU A 97 -15.85 2.89 -6.86
C LEU A 97 -15.36 2.35 -5.51
N ASN A 98 -16.25 2.25 -4.53
CA ASN A 98 -15.90 1.72 -3.19
C ASN A 98 -15.43 0.26 -3.28
N LEU A 99 -16.12 -0.57 -4.07
CA LEU A 99 -15.70 -1.96 -4.31
C LEU A 99 -14.35 -2.03 -5.02
N MET A 100 -14.13 -1.19 -6.03
CA MET A 100 -12.86 -1.13 -6.75
C MET A 100 -11.70 -0.78 -5.82
N PHE A 101 -11.83 0.28 -5.00
CA PHE A 101 -10.78 0.68 -4.07
C PHE A 101 -10.58 -0.36 -2.95
N GLY A 102 -11.66 -0.98 -2.46
CA GLY A 102 -11.57 -2.12 -1.54
C GLY A 102 -10.74 -3.27 -2.10
N VAL A 103 -10.94 -3.63 -3.38
CA VAL A 103 -10.15 -4.67 -4.06
C VAL A 103 -8.70 -4.23 -4.24
N ILE A 104 -8.44 -3.00 -4.67
CA ILE A 104 -7.07 -2.50 -4.89
C ILE A 104 -6.24 -2.57 -3.60
N VAL A 105 -6.85 -2.30 -2.43
CA VAL A 105 -6.15 -2.40 -1.13
C VAL A 105 -5.61 -3.82 -0.87
N ILE A 106 -6.32 -4.86 -1.34
CA ILE A 106 -5.90 -6.27 -1.21
C ILE A 106 -4.84 -6.61 -2.26
N VAL A 107 -4.96 -6.05 -3.47
CA VAL A 107 -4.05 -6.30 -4.59
C VAL A 107 -2.64 -5.78 -4.30
N GLY A 108 -2.49 -4.64 -3.61
CA GLY A 108 -1.17 -4.09 -3.27
C GLY A 108 -0.24 -5.09 -2.54
N PRO A 109 -0.64 -5.63 -1.38
CA PRO A 109 0.10 -6.67 -0.67
C PRO A 109 0.36 -7.95 -1.47
N LEU A 110 -0.60 -8.36 -2.30
CA LEU A 110 -0.46 -9.53 -3.17
C LEU A 110 0.63 -9.32 -4.22
N ILE A 111 0.70 -8.13 -4.82
CA ILE A 111 1.78 -7.79 -5.76
C ILE A 111 3.13 -7.87 -5.09
N TYR A 112 3.28 -7.33 -3.88
CA TYR A 112 4.55 -7.45 -3.15
C TYR A 112 4.91 -8.91 -2.90
N THR A 113 3.97 -9.69 -2.38
CA THR A 113 4.15 -11.12 -2.08
C THR A 113 4.53 -11.91 -3.33
N ALA A 114 3.90 -11.63 -4.47
CA ALA A 114 4.20 -12.26 -5.75
C ALA A 114 5.61 -11.92 -6.27
N THR A 115 6.18 -10.79 -5.88
CA THR A 115 7.56 -10.39 -6.24
C THR A 115 8.62 -10.89 -5.26
N GLN A 116 8.24 -11.63 -4.22
CA GLN A 116 9.20 -12.15 -3.25
C GLN A 116 9.98 -13.33 -3.84
N THR A 117 11.24 -13.41 -3.44
CA THR A 117 12.12 -14.55 -3.77
C THR A 117 12.60 -15.19 -2.48
N THR A 118 12.73 -16.51 -2.49
CA THR A 118 13.31 -17.25 -1.36
C THR A 118 14.81 -17.03 -1.34
N VAL A 119 15.33 -16.55 -0.21
CA VAL A 119 16.76 -16.33 0.01
C VAL A 119 17.18 -17.14 1.22
N GLN A 120 18.23 -17.94 1.07
CA GLN A 120 18.81 -18.68 2.18
C GLN A 120 19.55 -17.70 3.10
N VAL A 121 19.17 -17.66 4.38
CA VAL A 121 19.74 -16.76 5.39
C VAL A 121 20.20 -17.53 6.62
N HIS A 122 21.23 -17.02 7.28
CA HIS A 122 21.80 -17.64 8.47
C HIS A 122 21.34 -16.90 9.73
N ARG A 123 20.76 -17.63 10.69
CA ARG A 123 20.23 -17.10 11.96
C ARG A 123 20.96 -17.69 13.18
N GLY A 124 22.28 -17.55 13.21
CA GLY A 124 23.11 -18.12 14.29
C GLY A 124 23.20 -19.64 14.29
N SER A 125 22.60 -20.31 13.30
CA SER A 125 22.77 -21.73 12.99
C SER A 125 23.53 -21.85 11.66
N PRO A 126 24.45 -22.82 11.51
CA PRO A 126 25.13 -23.10 10.25
C PRO A 126 24.17 -23.58 9.15
N VAL A 127 22.99 -24.08 9.52
CA VAL A 127 21.96 -24.46 8.56
C VAL A 127 21.25 -23.19 8.08
N ALA A 128 21.34 -22.93 6.77
CA ALA A 128 20.63 -21.81 6.18
C ALA A 128 19.11 -22.05 6.21
N GLU A 129 18.37 -21.04 6.65
CA GLU A 129 16.91 -21.04 6.66
C GLU A 129 16.37 -20.23 5.48
N PRO A 130 15.31 -20.71 4.79
CA PRO A 130 14.68 -19.92 3.74
C PRO A 130 13.96 -18.69 4.34
N GLN A 131 14.29 -17.51 3.85
CA GLN A 131 13.58 -16.26 4.14
C GLN A 131 13.08 -15.64 2.83
N TYR A 132 11.78 -15.34 2.77
CA TYR A 132 11.18 -14.61 1.66
C TYR A 132 11.59 -13.13 1.72
N GLN A 133 12.24 -12.64 0.67
CA GLN A 133 12.66 -11.24 0.55
C GLN A 133 12.07 -10.64 -0.71
N GLY A 134 11.43 -9.48 -0.58
CA GLY A 134 10.95 -8.70 -1.72
C GLY A 134 12.02 -7.73 -2.23
N THR A 135 11.68 -6.93 -3.22
CA THR A 135 12.53 -5.82 -3.68
C THR A 135 12.02 -4.48 -3.15
N VAL A 136 12.90 -3.49 -3.06
CA VAL A 136 12.50 -2.11 -2.74
C VAL A 136 11.46 -1.61 -3.75
N TRP A 137 11.66 -1.89 -5.05
CA TRP A 137 10.67 -1.55 -6.07
C TRP A 137 9.29 -2.17 -5.81
N GLY A 138 9.23 -3.47 -5.52
CA GLY A 138 7.97 -4.14 -5.20
C GLY A 138 7.27 -3.50 -4.00
N PHE A 139 8.03 -3.11 -2.97
CA PHE A 139 7.50 -2.43 -1.79
C PHE A 139 6.90 -1.06 -2.13
N LEU A 140 7.60 -0.27 -2.94
CA LEU A 140 7.15 1.06 -3.35
C LEU A 140 5.88 0.99 -4.21
N VAL A 141 5.79 0.03 -5.13
CA VAL A 141 4.59 -0.21 -5.95
C VAL A 141 3.41 -0.63 -5.08
N ALA A 142 3.60 -1.59 -4.19
CA ALA A 142 2.54 -2.02 -3.27
C ALA A 142 2.05 -0.86 -2.40
N THR A 143 2.96 -0.06 -1.87
CA THR A 143 2.63 1.13 -1.07
C THR A 143 1.87 2.17 -1.89
N ALA A 144 2.30 2.45 -3.13
CA ALA A 144 1.60 3.37 -4.02
C ALA A 144 0.16 2.93 -4.31
N LEU A 145 -0.06 1.63 -4.54
CA LEU A 145 -1.40 1.07 -4.78
C LEU A 145 -2.29 1.13 -3.53
N THR A 146 -1.73 0.84 -2.35
CA THR A 146 -2.47 0.99 -1.09
C THR A 146 -2.84 2.45 -0.85
N LEU A 147 -1.93 3.40 -1.05
CA LEU A 147 -2.21 4.82 -0.93
C LEU A 147 -3.25 5.29 -1.95
N TRP A 148 -3.14 4.81 -3.19
CA TRP A 148 -4.11 5.08 -4.24
C TRP A 148 -5.51 4.68 -3.80
N ALA A 149 -5.67 3.45 -3.33
CA ALA A 149 -6.95 2.94 -2.86
C ALA A 149 -7.52 3.75 -1.68
N VAL A 150 -6.70 4.06 -0.68
CA VAL A 150 -7.17 4.81 0.49
C VAL A 150 -7.58 6.23 0.11
N ILE A 151 -6.77 6.94 -0.68
CA ILE A 151 -7.09 8.30 -1.12
C ILE A 151 -8.34 8.30 -2.01
N GLY A 152 -8.46 7.32 -2.92
CA GLY A 152 -9.63 7.15 -3.77
C GLY A 152 -10.92 6.90 -2.98
N GLU A 153 -10.85 6.06 -1.94
CA GLU A 153 -11.97 5.81 -1.02
C GLU A 153 -12.37 7.09 -0.27
N LEU A 154 -11.41 7.84 0.27
CA LEU A 154 -11.69 9.10 0.97
C LEU A 154 -12.34 10.14 0.04
N ILE A 155 -11.90 10.24 -1.21
CA ILE A 155 -12.54 11.10 -2.21
C ILE A 155 -13.96 10.63 -2.51
N THR A 156 -14.17 9.32 -2.65
CA THR A 156 -15.50 8.75 -2.94
C THR A 156 -16.47 9.03 -1.80
N ILE A 157 -16.04 8.88 -0.55
CA ILE A 157 -16.81 9.27 0.63
C ILE A 157 -17.13 10.78 0.59
N GLY A 158 -16.14 11.62 0.27
CA GLY A 158 -16.34 13.06 0.13
C GLY A 158 -17.40 13.44 -0.91
N LEU A 159 -17.45 12.72 -2.04
CA LEU A 159 -18.46 12.91 -3.07
C LEU A 159 -19.85 12.49 -2.60
N VAL A 160 -19.96 11.35 -1.92
CA VAL A 160 -21.22 10.88 -1.33
C VAL A 160 -21.74 11.91 -0.31
N LEU A 161 -20.87 12.46 0.55
CA LEU A 161 -21.24 13.53 1.48
C LEU A 161 -21.72 14.79 0.76
N ASN A 162 -21.12 15.14 -0.38
CA ASN A 162 -21.55 16.28 -1.18
C ASN A 162 -22.93 16.05 -1.84
N GLU A 163 -23.23 14.84 -2.30
CA GLU A 163 -24.57 14.50 -2.79
C GLU A 163 -25.61 14.53 -1.65
N ILE A 164 -25.28 14.00 -0.47
CA ILE A 164 -26.15 14.10 0.73
C ILE A 164 -26.43 15.56 1.10
N ARG A 165 -25.40 16.43 1.01
CA ARG A 165 -25.55 17.88 1.24
C ARG A 165 -26.56 18.50 0.27
N ARG A 166 -26.48 18.15 -1.01
CA ARG A 166 -27.38 18.68 -2.05
C ARG A 166 -28.81 18.15 -1.91
N GLY A 167 -28.94 16.90 -1.49
CA GLY A 167 -30.24 16.29 -1.18
C GLY A 167 -30.90 16.83 0.09
N GLY A 168 -30.16 17.58 0.92
CA GLY A 168 -30.69 18.11 2.18
C GLY A 168 -30.96 17.04 3.24
N SER A 169 -30.44 15.81 3.07
CA SER A 169 -30.74 14.69 3.96
C SER A 169 -30.06 14.80 5.33
N LEU A 170 -29.03 15.64 5.48
CA LEU A 170 -28.32 15.86 6.75
C LEU A 170 -28.13 17.36 7.04
N PRO A 171 -28.10 17.76 8.33
CA PRO A 171 -27.76 19.12 8.73
C PRO A 171 -26.36 19.53 8.26
N ALA A 172 -26.21 20.79 7.84
CA ALA A 172 -24.95 21.33 7.32
C ALA A 172 -23.78 21.22 8.33
N VAL A 173 -24.08 21.36 9.63
CA VAL A 173 -23.09 21.23 10.71
C VAL A 173 -22.51 19.81 10.76
N ALA A 174 -23.36 18.78 10.69
CA ALA A 174 -22.92 17.39 10.72
C ALA A 174 -22.02 17.07 9.53
N LEU A 175 -22.41 17.52 8.33
CA LEU A 175 -21.60 17.37 7.10
C LEU A 175 -20.26 18.10 7.19
N GLY A 176 -20.24 19.31 7.77
CA GLY A 176 -19.02 20.07 8.00
C GLY A 176 -18.04 19.35 8.93
N VAL A 177 -18.53 18.76 10.02
CA VAL A 177 -17.72 17.96 10.94
C VAL A 177 -17.16 16.72 10.23
N MET A 178 -17.99 15.96 9.52
CA MET A 178 -17.54 14.76 8.78
C MET A 178 -16.48 15.11 7.73
N ALA A 179 -16.69 16.17 6.94
CA ALA A 179 -15.73 16.62 5.94
C ALA A 179 -14.40 17.06 6.57
N THR A 180 -14.45 17.74 7.71
CA THR A 180 -13.25 18.18 8.45
C THR A 180 -12.46 16.97 8.96
N LEU A 181 -13.13 15.98 9.57
CA LEU A 181 -12.48 14.76 10.04
C LEU A 181 -11.86 13.95 8.88
N LEU A 182 -12.55 13.90 7.74
CA LEU A 182 -12.04 13.26 6.53
C LEU A 182 -10.78 13.94 6.01
N ALA A 183 -10.78 15.29 5.96
CA ALA A 183 -9.62 16.07 5.55
C ALA A 183 -8.42 15.87 6.49
N ILE A 184 -8.64 15.91 7.81
CA ILE A 184 -7.58 15.65 8.81
C ILE A 184 -7.02 14.24 8.64
N SER A 185 -7.89 13.25 8.43
CA SER A 185 -7.48 11.85 8.24
C SER A 185 -6.64 11.69 6.97
N ALA A 186 -7.05 12.30 5.86
CA ALA A 186 -6.30 12.29 4.60
C ALA A 186 -4.91 12.89 4.76
N VAL A 187 -4.80 14.09 5.37
CA VAL A 187 -3.52 14.76 5.59
C VAL A 187 -2.62 13.94 6.53
N SER A 188 -3.17 13.44 7.63
CA SER A 188 -2.42 12.62 8.59
C SER A 188 -1.87 11.36 7.93
N LEU A 189 -2.66 10.70 7.09
CA LEU A 189 -2.24 9.52 6.35
C LEU A 189 -1.10 9.82 5.38
N LEU A 190 -1.16 10.93 4.63
CA LEU A 190 -0.09 11.32 3.72
C LEU A 190 1.23 11.61 4.47
N ILE A 191 1.15 12.31 5.60
CA ILE A 191 2.32 12.60 6.45
C ILE A 191 2.91 11.31 7.03
N LEU A 192 2.06 10.41 7.53
CA LEU A 192 2.50 9.12 8.06
C LEU A 192 3.13 8.26 6.97
N ALA A 193 2.55 8.24 5.78
CA ALA A 193 3.07 7.50 4.65
C ALA A 193 4.48 7.97 4.25
N ASP A 194 4.67 9.28 4.05
CA ASP A 194 5.97 9.87 3.73
C ASP A 194 7.03 9.51 4.79
N ARG A 195 6.70 9.73 6.07
CA ARG A 195 7.61 9.43 7.19
C ARG A 195 7.96 7.95 7.31
N ARG A 196 6.99 7.06 7.10
CA ARG A 196 7.21 5.61 7.19
C ARG A 196 8.03 5.09 6.02
N ILE A 197 7.76 5.56 4.80
CA ILE A 197 8.56 5.18 3.62
C ILE A 197 10.02 5.61 3.83
N ALA A 198 10.26 6.87 4.23
CA ALA A 198 11.61 7.37 4.50
C ALA A 198 12.31 6.54 5.59
N ALA A 199 11.66 6.29 6.73
CA ALA A 199 12.25 5.51 7.82
C ALA A 199 12.60 4.05 7.41
N ILE A 200 11.78 3.42 6.56
CA ILE A 200 12.03 2.06 6.06
C ILE A 200 13.22 2.05 5.08
N LEU A 201 13.32 3.06 4.22
CA LEU A 201 14.45 3.18 3.30
C LEU A 201 15.76 3.46 4.06
N ASP A 202 15.75 4.41 5.01
CA ASP A 202 16.90 4.75 5.86
C ASP A 202 17.43 3.54 6.64
N SER A 203 16.52 2.79 7.26
CA SER A 203 16.88 1.61 8.05
C SER A 203 17.41 0.46 7.20
N HIS A 204 16.94 0.32 5.96
CA HIS A 204 17.50 -0.62 4.99
C HIS A 204 18.94 -0.24 4.60
N GLN A 205 19.24 1.05 4.50
CA GLN A 205 20.59 1.53 4.22
C GLN A 205 21.56 1.22 5.36
N ALA A 206 21.15 1.57 6.58
CA ALA A 206 21.92 1.29 7.79
C ALA A 206 22.21 -0.22 7.91
N GLN A 207 21.25 -1.04 7.49
CA GLN A 207 21.44 -2.48 7.44
C GLN A 207 22.45 -2.92 6.38
N SER A 208 22.41 -2.34 5.18
CA SER A 208 23.36 -2.64 4.12
C SER A 208 24.81 -2.30 4.54
N ARG A 209 25.01 -1.19 5.27
CA ARG A 209 26.31 -0.83 5.86
C ARG A 209 26.76 -1.80 6.94
N THR A 210 25.85 -2.29 7.77
CA THR A 210 26.17 -3.24 8.86
C THR A 210 26.24 -4.70 8.41
N LYS A 211 25.93 -5.01 7.14
CA LYS A 211 25.95 -6.38 6.59
C LYS A 211 27.32 -7.03 6.79
N HIS A 212 28.40 -6.34 6.45
CA HIS A 212 29.76 -6.84 6.56
C HIS A 212 30.13 -7.17 8.02
N THR A 213 29.81 -6.28 8.96
CA THR A 213 30.05 -6.51 10.40
C THR A 213 29.25 -7.71 10.92
N ARG A 214 28.00 -7.88 10.48
CA ARG A 214 27.18 -9.04 10.85
C ARG A 214 27.70 -10.35 10.26
N GLN A 215 28.22 -10.32 9.02
CA GLN A 215 28.85 -11.47 8.40
C GLN A 215 30.08 -11.93 9.19
N LEU A 216 30.95 -10.99 9.57
CA LEU A 216 32.11 -11.28 10.42
C LEU A 216 31.72 -11.81 11.80
N ALA A 217 30.68 -11.23 12.42
CA ALA A 217 30.20 -11.69 13.72
C ALA A 217 29.63 -13.12 13.66
N LEU A 218 28.86 -13.46 12.62
CA LEU A 218 28.35 -14.82 12.40
C LEU A 218 29.49 -15.81 12.13
N TYR A 219 30.48 -15.41 11.33
CA TYR A 219 31.65 -16.23 11.06
C TYR A 219 32.44 -16.52 12.35
N ALA A 220 32.68 -15.50 13.18
CA ALA A 220 33.32 -15.67 14.49
C ALA A 220 32.50 -16.56 15.43
N GLN A 221 31.17 -16.42 15.42
CA GLN A 221 30.28 -17.30 16.18
C GLN A 221 30.43 -18.77 15.75
N TYR A 222 30.50 -19.04 14.45
CA TYR A 222 30.70 -20.39 13.94
C TYR A 222 32.04 -20.99 14.33
N GLN A 223 33.11 -20.19 14.30
CA GLN A 223 34.42 -20.61 14.82
C GLN A 223 34.35 -20.95 16.31
N SER A 224 33.63 -20.16 17.12
CA SER A 224 33.48 -20.42 18.55
C SER A 224 32.71 -21.70 18.88
N LEU A 225 31.88 -22.19 17.95
CA LEU A 225 31.15 -23.47 18.07
C LEU A 225 32.02 -24.69 17.72
N GLY A 226 33.31 -24.50 17.40
CA GLY A 226 34.24 -25.58 17.10
C GLY A 226 34.01 -26.25 15.75
N MET A 227 33.36 -25.56 14.80
CA MET A 227 33.21 -26.08 13.45
C MET A 227 34.56 -26.11 12.73
N PRO A 228 34.91 -27.21 12.04
CA PRO A 228 36.13 -27.28 11.26
C PRO A 228 36.07 -26.22 10.14
N ALA A 229 37.21 -25.63 9.81
CA ALA A 229 37.30 -24.54 8.82
C ALA A 229 36.71 -24.92 7.45
N GLU A 230 36.77 -26.21 7.09
CA GLU A 230 36.22 -26.79 5.87
C GLU A 230 34.69 -26.83 5.83
N ALA A 231 34.03 -26.84 7.00
CA ALA A 231 32.57 -26.83 7.11
C ALA A 231 31.98 -25.41 7.22
N LEU A 232 32.83 -24.38 7.29
CA LEU A 232 32.37 -23.00 7.35
C LEU A 232 31.98 -22.51 5.95
N PRO A 233 30.75 -22.01 5.75
CA PRO A 233 30.40 -21.36 4.50
C PRO A 233 31.32 -20.16 4.27
N ALA A 234 31.63 -19.87 3.01
CA ALA A 234 32.43 -18.71 2.68
C ALA A 234 31.75 -17.44 3.24
N THR A 235 32.51 -16.45 3.68
CA THR A 235 31.95 -15.20 4.24
C THR A 235 31.00 -14.49 3.27
N GLU A 236 31.19 -14.69 1.96
CA GLU A 236 30.33 -14.18 0.89
C GLU A 236 28.98 -14.92 0.81
N GLU A 237 28.93 -16.19 1.21
CA GLU A 237 27.73 -17.03 1.23
C GLU A 237 26.88 -16.79 2.49
N ILE A 238 27.49 -16.27 3.56
CA ILE A 238 26.78 -15.91 4.79
C ILE A 238 25.90 -14.68 4.51
N ASN A 239 24.61 -14.90 4.26
CA ASN A 239 23.63 -13.83 4.23
C ASN A 239 22.96 -13.69 5.61
N PRO A 240 23.19 -12.57 6.34
CA PRO A 240 22.52 -12.36 7.62
C PRO A 240 21.02 -12.14 7.39
N SER A 241 20.21 -12.59 8.34
CA SER A 241 18.76 -12.34 8.30
C SER A 241 18.45 -10.84 8.25
N ARG A 242 17.42 -10.49 7.47
CA ARG A 242 16.89 -9.13 7.47
C ARG A 242 15.75 -8.99 8.48
N PRO A 243 15.66 -7.85 9.20
CA PRO A 243 14.53 -7.57 10.07
C PRO A 243 13.26 -7.51 9.24
N SER A 244 12.14 -7.83 9.88
CA SER A 244 10.83 -7.61 9.30
C SER A 244 10.40 -6.16 9.49
N TRP A 245 9.57 -5.66 8.58
CA TRP A 245 9.11 -4.28 8.59
C TRP A 245 7.59 -4.25 8.68
N PRO A 246 6.98 -3.42 9.55
CA PRO A 246 5.54 -3.20 9.52
C PRO A 246 5.16 -2.45 8.24
N LEU A 247 3.99 -2.76 7.67
CA LEU A 247 3.36 -1.82 6.74
C LEU A 247 2.68 -0.70 7.50
N LEU A 248 2.40 0.39 6.78
CA LEU A 248 1.67 1.59 7.23
C LEU A 248 0.59 1.31 8.29
#